data_AF-A0A532EQJ1-F1
#
_entry.id   AF-A0A532EQJ1-F1
#
_cell.length_a   1.000
_cell.length_b   1.000
_cell.length_c   1.000
_cell.angle_alpha   90.00
_cell.angle_beta   90.00
_cell.angle_gamma   90.00
#
_symmetry.space_group_name_H-M   'P 1'
#
loop_
_entity.id
_entity.type
_entity.pdbx_description
1 polymer ?
#
loop_
_entity_poly.entity_id
_entity_poly.type
_entity_poly.pdbx_seq_one_letter_code
_entity_poly.pdbx_strand_id
1 'polypeptide(L)'
;MGWKGMLPIAVLLLLFSTSGCSYLFYPHAKDFTAKAKGATGVDTLINLTNMAEATAKSAKGGKGGDQPFDDLHNQFHAIDNSICSVEKSVREQPAYALAVTHNKELGTIFKRLWKFKDDQPQRDQHLDLFVSELQEMRQTLQTLR
;
A
#
# COMPACT_ATOMS: atom_id res chain seq x y z
N MET A 1 -2.67 -34.33 31.95
CA MET A 1 -3.51 -33.48 31.07
C MET A 1 -2.67 -33.02 29.91
N GLY A 2 -3.15 -33.25 28.68
CA GLY A 2 -2.34 -33.33 27.46
C GLY A 2 -1.79 -32.00 26.95
N TRP A 3 -0.48 -31.98 26.75
CA TRP A 3 0.33 -30.97 26.04
C TRP A 3 0.08 -30.98 24.52
N LYS A 4 -1.17 -31.17 24.07
CA LYS A 4 -1.53 -31.29 22.64
C LYS A 4 -2.33 -30.10 22.09
N GLY A 5 -2.61 -29.09 22.92
CA GLY A 5 -3.47 -27.96 22.54
C GLY A 5 -2.77 -26.70 22.03
N MET A 6 -1.47 -26.51 22.26
CA MET A 6 -0.78 -25.25 21.90
C MET A 6 -0.07 -25.28 20.54
N LEU A 7 0.14 -26.45 19.94
CA LEU A 7 0.83 -26.58 18.66
C LEU A 7 0.07 -26.01 17.44
N PRO A 8 -1.28 -26.12 17.32
CA PRO A 8 -1.94 -25.71 16.07
C PRO A 8 -1.99 -24.17 15.91
N ILE A 9 -2.05 -23.40 17.00
CA ILE A 9 -2.17 -21.93 16.93
C ILE A 9 -0.83 -21.30 16.53
N ALA A 10 0.28 -21.80 17.07
CA ALA A 10 1.62 -21.30 16.73
C ALA A 10 1.98 -21.61 15.27
N VAL A 11 1.60 -22.78 14.75
CA VAL A 11 1.81 -23.16 13.34
C VAL A 11 0.90 -22.36 12.41
N LEU A 12 -0.36 -22.10 12.80
CA LEU A 12 -1.26 -21.21 12.04
C LEU A 12 -0.70 -19.79 11.94
N LEU A 13 -0.18 -19.23 13.03
CA LEU A 13 0.44 -17.89 13.04
C LEU A 13 1.74 -17.82 12.22
N LEU A 14 2.53 -18.91 12.19
CA LEU A 14 3.74 -19.04 11.38
C LEU A 14 3.44 -19.20 9.86
N LEU A 15 2.30 -19.76 9.49
CA LEU A 15 1.89 -19.88 8.08
C LEU A 15 1.43 -18.54 7.47
N PHE A 16 1.08 -17.54 8.29
CA PHE A 16 0.75 -16.20 7.82
C PHE A 16 1.98 -15.31 7.61
N SER A 17 3.17 -15.70 8.08
CA SER A 17 4.34 -14.82 8.08
C SER A 17 5.30 -15.03 6.90
N THR A 18 5.12 -16.07 6.06
CA THR A 18 6.18 -16.47 5.11
C THR A 18 5.92 -16.22 3.63
N SER A 19 4.73 -15.77 3.18
CA SER A 19 4.57 -15.41 1.76
C SER A 19 3.28 -14.66 1.48
N GLY A 20 3.43 -13.35 1.23
CA GLY A 20 2.73 -12.58 0.20
C GLY A 20 1.19 -12.59 0.19
N CYS A 21 0.62 -11.39 0.35
CA CYS A 21 -0.73 -11.05 -0.10
C CYS A 21 -1.89 -11.70 0.69
N SER A 22 -1.98 -11.50 2.01
CA SER A 22 -3.22 -11.80 2.74
C SER A 22 -4.31 -10.79 2.39
N TYR A 23 -5.07 -11.07 1.32
CA TYR A 23 -6.21 -10.25 0.84
C TYR A 23 -7.39 -10.20 1.82
N LEU A 24 -7.37 -10.95 2.92
CA LEU A 24 -8.44 -10.98 3.90
C LEU A 24 -8.76 -9.58 4.46
N PHE A 25 -7.75 -8.70 4.54
CA PHE A 25 -7.89 -7.35 5.07
C PHE A 25 -8.01 -6.28 3.98
N TYR A 26 -7.85 -6.63 2.70
CA TYR A 26 -7.92 -5.71 1.56
C TYR A 26 -8.49 -6.44 0.32
N PRO A 27 -9.79 -6.79 0.35
CA PRO A 27 -10.39 -7.67 -0.66
C PRO A 27 -10.37 -7.08 -2.08
N HIS A 28 -10.29 -5.76 -2.22
CA HIS A 28 -10.37 -5.04 -3.50
C HIS A 28 -9.02 -4.61 -4.06
N ALA A 29 -7.90 -4.91 -3.40
CA ALA A 29 -6.58 -4.50 -3.89
C ALA A 29 -6.29 -5.01 -5.31
N LYS A 30 -6.68 -6.25 -5.64
CA LYS A 30 -6.54 -6.80 -7.00
C LYS A 30 -7.35 -6.03 -8.03
N ASP A 31 -8.54 -5.57 -7.66
CA ASP A 31 -9.41 -4.81 -8.56
C ASP A 31 -8.77 -3.47 -8.91
N PHE A 32 -8.12 -2.82 -7.93
CA PHE A 32 -7.37 -1.59 -8.17
C PHE A 32 -6.11 -1.83 -9.02
N THR A 33 -5.35 -2.90 -8.78
CA THR A 33 -4.23 -3.29 -9.66
C THR A 33 -4.71 -3.52 -11.10
N ALA A 34 -5.84 -4.21 -11.28
CA ALA A 34 -6.42 -4.46 -12.60
C ALA A 34 -6.85 -3.15 -13.28
N LYS A 35 -7.51 -2.25 -12.55
CA LYS A 35 -7.90 -0.91 -13.05
C LYS A 35 -6.71 -0.04 -13.45
N ALA A 36 -5.60 -0.14 -12.71
CA ALA A 36 -4.40 0.66 -12.93
C ALA A 36 -3.40 0.03 -13.92
N LYS A 37 -3.69 -1.15 -14.47
CA LYS A 37 -2.76 -1.90 -15.32
C LYS A 37 -2.22 -1.05 -16.47
N GLY A 38 -0.89 -0.91 -16.51
CA GLY A 38 -0.14 -0.24 -17.57
C GLY A 38 0.52 -1.22 -18.55
N ALA A 39 1.33 -0.71 -19.47
CA ALA A 39 2.10 -1.52 -20.41
C ALA A 39 3.22 -2.31 -19.71
N THR A 40 3.81 -1.72 -18.67
CA THR A 40 4.85 -2.33 -17.81
C THR A 40 4.40 -2.40 -16.34
N GLY A 41 5.19 -3.12 -15.52
CA GLY A 41 5.02 -3.08 -14.07
C GLY A 41 5.20 -1.67 -13.49
N VAL A 42 6.14 -0.89 -14.03
CA VAL A 42 6.40 0.50 -13.64
C VAL A 42 5.21 1.41 -13.99
N ASP A 43 4.65 1.29 -15.19
CA ASP A 43 3.46 2.06 -15.57
C ASP A 43 2.27 1.75 -14.65
N THR A 44 2.11 0.48 -14.25
CA THR A 44 1.05 0.06 -13.32
C THR A 44 1.22 0.73 -11.95
N LEU A 45 2.45 0.80 -11.42
CA LEU A 45 2.74 1.51 -10.17
C LEU A 45 2.48 3.01 -10.28
N ILE A 46 2.89 3.65 -11.38
CA ILE A 46 2.62 5.07 -11.61
C ILE A 46 1.10 5.32 -11.63
N ASN A 47 0.32 4.50 -12.32
CA ASN A 47 -1.14 4.62 -12.34
C ASN A 47 -1.77 4.41 -10.96
N LEU A 48 -1.28 3.44 -10.19
CA LEU A 48 -1.73 3.22 -8.81
C LEU A 48 -1.43 4.42 -7.91
N THR A 49 -0.23 5.02 -8.01
CA THR A 49 0.11 6.22 -7.21
C THR A 49 -0.77 7.42 -7.58
N ASN A 50 -1.08 7.63 -8.86
CA ASN A 50 -2.04 8.65 -9.31
C ASN A 50 -3.43 8.44 -8.71
N MET A 51 -3.91 7.20 -8.74
CA MET A 51 -5.22 6.82 -8.21
C MET A 51 -5.28 7.03 -6.69
N ALA A 52 -4.28 6.55 -5.96
CA ALA A 52 -4.14 6.74 -4.52
C ALA A 52 -4.04 8.21 -4.12
N GLU A 53 -3.35 9.04 -4.90
CA GLU A 53 -3.27 10.48 -4.66
C GLU A 53 -4.65 11.14 -4.76
N ALA A 54 -5.41 10.82 -5.82
CA ALA A 54 -6.76 11.34 -6.02
C ALA A 54 -7.70 10.89 -4.89
N THR A 55 -7.66 9.61 -4.52
CA THR A 55 -8.47 9.05 -3.43
C THR A 55 -8.10 9.68 -2.08
N ALA A 56 -6.80 9.82 -1.76
CA ALA A 56 -6.35 10.46 -0.52
C ALA A 56 -6.82 11.92 -0.41
N LYS A 57 -6.77 12.69 -1.50
CA LYS A 57 -7.30 14.06 -1.54
C LYS A 57 -8.82 14.09 -1.31
N SER A 58 -9.55 13.16 -1.93
CA SER A 58 -11.01 13.05 -1.75
C SER A 58 -11.42 12.61 -0.34
N ALA A 59 -10.53 11.92 0.37
CA ALA A 59 -10.78 11.47 1.72
C ALA A 59 -10.77 12.61 2.75
N LYS A 60 -10.13 13.75 2.48
CA LYS A 60 -10.01 14.87 3.44
C LYS A 60 -11.36 15.34 3.99
N GLY A 61 -11.39 15.74 5.26
CA GLY A 61 -12.62 16.12 5.97
C GLY A 61 -13.54 14.95 6.35
N GLY A 62 -13.28 13.74 5.85
CA GLY A 62 -13.93 12.51 6.27
C GLY A 62 -13.54 12.01 7.67
N LYS A 63 -14.01 10.81 8.02
CA LYS A 63 -13.81 10.19 9.35
C LYS A 63 -14.00 8.67 9.29
N GLY A 64 -13.24 7.94 10.11
CA GLY A 64 -13.37 6.51 10.27
C GLY A 64 -12.97 5.73 9.01
N GLY A 65 -13.61 4.58 8.81
CA GLY A 65 -13.52 3.77 7.60
C GLY A 65 -14.56 4.19 6.55
N ASP A 66 -14.65 5.49 6.24
CA ASP A 66 -15.47 5.94 5.13
C ASP A 66 -14.97 5.37 3.79
N GLN A 67 -15.83 5.35 2.77
CA GLN A 67 -15.50 4.71 1.50
C GLN A 67 -14.19 5.23 0.88
N PRO A 68 -13.89 6.54 0.87
CA PRO A 68 -12.60 7.02 0.37
C PRO A 68 -11.41 6.47 1.15
N PHE A 69 -11.51 6.30 2.47
CA PHE A 69 -10.44 5.74 3.27
C PHE A 69 -10.28 4.22 3.07
N ASP A 70 -11.39 3.48 2.91
CA ASP A 70 -11.35 2.05 2.56
C ASP A 70 -10.77 1.81 1.15
N ASP A 71 -11.13 2.64 0.18
CA ASP A 71 -10.54 2.60 -1.16
C ASP A 71 -9.04 2.86 -1.08
N LEU A 72 -8.61 3.86 -0.30
CA LEU A 72 -7.20 4.18 -0.10
C LEU A 72 -6.42 3.02 0.53
N HIS A 73 -7.03 2.31 1.49
CA HIS A 73 -6.45 1.12 2.10
C HIS A 73 -6.18 0.01 1.09
N ASN A 74 -7.17 -0.28 0.25
CA ASN A 74 -7.05 -1.29 -0.80
C ASN A 74 -6.03 -0.86 -1.88
N GLN A 75 -5.99 0.42 -2.25
CA GLN A 75 -5.04 0.96 -3.22
C GLN A 75 -3.60 0.96 -2.68
N PHE A 76 -3.38 1.26 -1.39
CA PHE A 76 -2.07 1.13 -0.75
C PHE A 76 -1.56 -0.32 -0.85
N HIS A 77 -2.41 -1.30 -0.53
CA HIS A 77 -2.03 -2.71 -0.68
C HIS A 77 -1.87 -3.14 -2.15
N ALA A 78 -2.58 -2.52 -3.09
CA ALA A 78 -2.33 -2.73 -4.52
C ALA A 78 -0.93 -2.24 -4.92
N ILE A 79 -0.47 -1.10 -4.40
CA ILE A 79 0.89 -0.57 -4.61
C ILE A 79 1.92 -1.53 -3.99
N ASP A 80 1.76 -1.88 -2.71
CA ASP A 80 2.70 -2.72 -1.96
C ASP A 80 2.87 -4.11 -2.58
N ASN A 81 1.78 -4.70 -3.10
CA ASN A 81 1.86 -5.98 -3.81
C ASN A 81 2.46 -5.82 -5.23
N SER A 82 2.24 -4.69 -5.90
CA SER A 82 2.72 -4.50 -7.28
C SER A 82 4.22 -4.18 -7.32
N ILE A 83 4.79 -3.57 -6.27
CA ILE A 83 6.19 -3.12 -6.29
C ILE A 83 7.19 -4.27 -6.40
N CYS A 84 6.87 -5.45 -5.86
CA CYS A 84 7.73 -6.63 -5.97
C CYS A 84 7.58 -7.37 -7.31
N SER A 85 6.56 -7.00 -8.11
CA SER A 85 6.16 -7.70 -9.33
C SER A 85 6.72 -7.08 -10.62
N VAL A 86 7.55 -6.04 -10.53
CA VAL A 86 8.21 -5.44 -11.69
C VAL A 86 9.33 -6.32 -12.26
N GLU A 87 9.66 -6.10 -13.52
CA GLU A 87 10.63 -6.84 -14.29
C GLU A 87 11.99 -6.88 -13.60
N LYS A 88 12.71 -8.00 -13.69
CA LYS A 88 13.99 -8.18 -12.99
C LYS A 88 15.02 -7.10 -13.34
N SER A 89 15.11 -6.71 -14.60
CA SER A 89 16.01 -5.65 -15.08
C SER A 89 15.71 -4.28 -14.47
N VAL A 90 14.44 -4.00 -14.14
CA VAL A 90 14.05 -2.77 -13.41
C VAL A 90 14.50 -2.87 -11.95
N ARG A 91 14.33 -4.03 -11.31
CA ARG A 91 14.68 -4.24 -9.90
C ARG A 91 16.18 -4.12 -9.59
N GLU A 92 17.03 -4.31 -10.61
CA GLU A 92 18.48 -4.17 -10.49
C GLU A 92 18.94 -2.69 -10.53
N GLN A 93 18.05 -1.75 -10.88
CA GLN A 93 18.39 -0.33 -10.95
C GLN A 93 18.37 0.32 -9.54
N PRO A 94 19.31 1.24 -9.22
CA PRO A 94 19.31 1.94 -7.94
C PRO A 94 18.01 2.71 -7.63
N ALA A 95 17.37 3.29 -8.65
CA ALA A 95 16.10 3.99 -8.49
C ALA A 95 14.96 3.07 -8.02
N TYR A 96 15.02 1.76 -8.29
CA TYR A 96 14.07 0.81 -7.74
C TYR A 96 14.22 0.65 -6.22
N ALA A 97 15.45 0.63 -5.71
CA ALA A 97 15.70 0.59 -4.27
C ALA A 97 15.14 1.84 -3.56
N LEU A 98 15.22 3.00 -4.22
CA LEU A 98 14.59 4.23 -3.73
C LEU A 98 13.06 4.15 -3.76
N ALA A 99 12.45 3.64 -4.85
CA ALA A 99 11.01 3.42 -4.91
C ALA A 99 10.51 2.46 -3.81
N VAL A 100 11.27 1.42 -3.49
CA VAL A 100 10.98 0.50 -2.37
C VAL A 100 11.08 1.21 -1.02
N THR A 101 11.98 2.18 -0.88
CA THR A 101 12.11 3.00 0.33
C THR A 101 10.86 3.87 0.51
N HIS A 102 10.45 4.58 -0.53
CA HIS A 102 9.20 5.35 -0.53
C HIS A 102 7.97 4.50 -0.16
N ASN A 103 7.86 3.29 -0.70
CA ASN A 103 6.75 2.38 -0.33
C ASN A 103 6.75 2.00 1.16
N LYS A 104 7.92 1.87 1.81
CA LYS A 104 8.00 1.65 3.27
C LYS A 104 7.59 2.88 4.06
N GLU A 105 7.92 4.07 3.55
CA GLU A 105 7.50 5.35 4.13
C GLU A 105 5.98 5.52 4.03
N LEU A 106 5.38 5.22 2.86
CA LEU A 106 3.92 5.11 2.70
C LEU A 106 3.30 4.19 3.74
N GLY A 107 3.86 2.99 3.94
CA GLY A 107 3.36 2.05 4.96
C GLY A 107 3.44 2.59 6.39
N THR A 108 4.46 3.41 6.69
CA THR A 108 4.59 4.07 8.00
C THR A 108 3.55 5.16 8.19
N ILE A 109 3.35 6.00 7.16
CA ILE A 109 2.35 7.07 7.16
C ILE A 109 0.94 6.46 7.22
N PHE A 110 0.65 5.43 6.43
CA PHE A 110 -0.65 4.76 6.40
C PHE A 110 -1.03 4.16 7.76
N LYS A 111 -0.08 3.56 8.50
CA LYS A 111 -0.33 3.09 9.87
C LYS A 111 -0.73 4.22 10.82
N ARG A 112 -0.11 5.41 10.67
CA ARG A 112 -0.48 6.60 11.45
C ARG A 112 -1.86 7.11 11.04
N LEU A 113 -2.14 7.16 9.75
CA LEU A 113 -3.43 7.52 9.21
C LEU A 113 -4.54 6.59 9.72
N TRP A 114 -4.31 5.27 9.74
CA TRP A 114 -5.24 4.29 10.31
C TRP A 114 -5.48 4.48 11.81
N LYS A 115 -4.42 4.79 12.56
CA LYS A 115 -4.51 5.09 13.99
C LYS A 115 -5.40 6.31 14.25
N PHE A 116 -5.25 7.37 13.47
CA PHE A 116 -5.93 8.67 13.66
C PHE A 116 -7.12 8.90 12.74
N LYS A 117 -7.64 7.85 12.08
CA LYS A 117 -8.75 7.96 11.12
C LYS A 117 -10.02 8.58 11.72
N ASP A 118 -10.17 8.57 13.04
CA ASP A 118 -11.34 9.11 13.73
C ASP A 118 -11.12 10.55 14.24
N ASP A 119 -9.89 11.07 14.13
CA ASP A 119 -9.42 12.28 14.79
C ASP A 119 -9.00 13.35 13.77
N GLN A 120 -9.73 14.46 13.75
CA GLN A 120 -9.33 15.68 13.03
C GLN A 120 -8.64 16.66 13.99
N PRO A 121 -7.58 17.37 13.58
CA PRO A 121 -7.04 17.48 12.21
C PRO A 121 -6.00 16.41 11.81
N GLN A 122 -5.68 15.45 12.68
CA GLN A 122 -4.59 14.50 12.48
C GLN A 122 -4.78 13.61 11.24
N ARG A 123 -6.02 13.17 10.96
CA ARG A 123 -6.34 12.43 9.73
C ARG A 123 -5.93 13.22 8.49
N ASP A 124 -6.36 14.47 8.39
CA ASP A 124 -6.06 15.31 7.22
C ASP A 124 -4.56 15.61 7.11
N GLN A 125 -3.87 15.83 8.23
CA GLN A 125 -2.41 15.99 8.24
C GLN A 125 -1.69 14.74 7.72
N HIS A 126 -2.13 13.54 8.11
CA HIS A 126 -1.54 12.29 7.62
C HIS A 126 -1.92 11.99 6.17
N LEU A 127 -3.10 12.40 5.69
CA LEU A 127 -3.45 12.35 4.27
C LEU A 127 -2.54 13.25 3.43
N ASP A 128 -2.22 14.46 3.91
CA ASP A 128 -1.31 15.38 3.21
C ASP A 128 0.11 14.80 3.12
N LEU A 129 0.61 14.18 4.21
CA LEU A 129 1.89 13.46 4.19
C LEU A 129 1.87 12.27 3.22
N PHE A 130 0.78 11.50 3.20
CA PHE A 130 0.63 10.35 2.30
C PHE A 130 0.63 10.80 0.83
N VAL A 131 -0.05 11.90 0.51
CA VAL A 131 -0.05 12.51 -0.82
C VAL A 131 1.36 12.94 -1.23
N SER A 132 2.10 13.64 -0.36
CA SER A 132 3.48 14.05 -0.64
C SER A 132 4.35 12.84 -0.96
N GLU A 133 4.24 11.78 -0.16
CA GLU A 133 5.04 10.57 -0.34
C GLU A 133 4.69 9.82 -1.64
N LEU A 134 3.41 9.76 -2.02
CA LEU A 134 3.00 9.21 -3.32
C LEU A 134 3.61 10.00 -4.49
N GLN A 135 3.74 11.32 -4.35
CA GLN A 135 4.32 12.18 -5.38
C GLN A 135 5.83 11.91 -5.53
N GLU A 136 6.57 11.79 -4.43
CA GLU A 136 8.00 11.43 -4.43
C GLU A 136 8.22 10.03 -5.01
N MET A 137 7.43 9.05 -4.59
CA MET A 137 7.48 7.69 -5.14
C MET A 137 7.24 7.71 -6.65
N ARG A 138 6.23 8.44 -7.13
CA ARG A 138 5.91 8.55 -8.55
C ARG A 138 7.02 9.22 -9.36
N GLN A 139 7.65 10.26 -8.83
CA GLN A 139 8.81 10.88 -9.49
C GLN A 139 9.95 9.89 -9.63
N THR A 140 10.24 9.10 -8.59
CA THR A 140 11.24 8.03 -8.66
C THR A 140 10.87 6.97 -9.70
N LEU A 141 9.60 6.52 -9.73
CA LEU A 141 9.13 5.54 -10.71
C LEU A 141 9.24 6.04 -12.16
N GLN A 142 9.06 7.33 -12.41
CA GLN A 142 9.22 7.92 -13.75
C GLN A 142 10.66 7.77 -14.28
N THR A 143 11.67 7.67 -13.40
CA THR A 143 13.06 7.43 -13.81
C THR A 143 13.33 5.97 -14.24
N LEU A 144 12.41 5.06 -13.92
CA LEU A 144 12.47 3.63 -14.25
C LEU A 144 11.68 3.27 -15.52
N ARG A 145 11.02 4.25 -16.14
CA ARG A 145 10.15 4.08 -17.31
C ARG A 145 10.92 3.97 -18.63
#